data_AF-A0A953BQA7-F1
#
_entry.id   AF-A0A953BQA7-F1
#
_cell.length_a   1.000
_cell.length_b   1.000
_cell.length_c   1.000
_cell.angle_alpha   90.00
_cell.angle_beta   90.00
_cell.angle_gamma   90.00
#
_symmetry.space_group_name_H-M   'P 1'
#
loop_
_entity.id
_entity.type
_entity.pdbx_description
1 polymer ?
#
loop_
_entity_poly.entity_id
_entity_poly.type
_entity_poly.pdbx_seq_one_letter_code
_entity_poly.pdbx_strand_id
1 'polypeptide(L)' 'MHFIVRIESFDGRDTFLHCGNGEQDHLFAVVGVDADGRAEIVDSAYRSYEEAAAAWPEAARAKGQEA' A
#
# COMPACT_ATOMS: atom_id res chain seq x y z
N MET A 1 7.96 -5.22 10.74
CA MET A 1 8.06 -3.92 10.04
C MET A 1 6.97 -3.86 9.00
N HIS A 2 6.34 -2.70 8.76
CA HIS A 2 5.25 -2.59 7.78
C HIS A 2 5.62 -1.61 6.67
N PHE A 3 5.17 -1.89 5.45
CA PHE A 3 5.40 -1.06 4.28
C PHE A 3 4.13 -0.89 3.48
N ILE A 4 3.92 0.29 2.92
CA ILE A 4 2.82 0.56 1.98
C ILE A 4 3.37 0.39 0.56
N VAL A 5 2.79 -0.51 -0.20
CA VAL A 5 3.18 -0.83 -1.58
C VAL A 5 1.99 -0.59 -2.50
N ARG A 6 2.20 0.18 -3.57
CA ARG A 6 1.26 0.26 -4.68
C ARG A 6 1.45 -0.97 -5.56
N ILE A 7 0.38 -1.75 -5.75
CA ILE A 7 0.39 -2.88 -6.67
C ILE A 7 0.04 -2.35 -8.06
N GLU A 8 1.05 -2.24 -8.91
CA GLU A 8 0.88 -1.91 -10.32
C GLU A 8 0.51 -3.16 -11.12
N SER A 9 -0.29 -3.00 -12.17
CA SER A 9 -0.61 -4.13 -13.04
C SER A 9 0.48 -4.33 -14.09
N PHE A 10 0.59 -5.58 -14.54
CA PHE A 10 1.62 -6.05 -15.46
C PHE A 10 1.62 -5.25 -16.78
N ASP A 11 2.82 -4.98 -17.31
CA ASP A 11 3.07 -4.19 -18.53
C ASP A 11 2.82 -2.67 -18.41
N GLY A 12 2.98 -2.11 -17.20
CA GLY A 12 3.03 -0.66 -16.98
C GLY A 12 1.68 0.04 -17.11
N ARG A 13 0.58 -0.71 -17.03
CA ARG A 13 -0.77 -0.16 -16.97
C ARG A 13 -1.23 -0.15 -15.52
N ASP A 14 -1.67 1.00 -15.06
CA ASP A 14 -2.25 1.07 -13.73
C ASP A 14 -3.63 0.43 -13.70
N THR A 15 -3.83 -0.55 -12.82
CA THR A 15 -5.18 -0.97 -12.43
C THR A 15 -5.69 -0.01 -11.37
N PHE A 16 -6.43 1.00 -11.82
CA PHE A 16 -7.27 1.80 -10.94
C PHE A 16 -8.72 1.34 -11.03
N LEU A 17 -9.48 1.58 -9.97
CA LEU A 17 -10.93 1.44 -9.95
C LEU A 17 -11.55 2.78 -9.55
N HIS A 18 -12.81 2.99 -9.94
CA HIS A 18 -13.62 4.09 -9.44
C HIS A 18 -14.56 3.53 -8.38
N CYS A 19 -14.24 3.71 -7.09
CA CYS A 19 -15.03 3.12 -6.00
C CYS A 19 -16.18 4.03 -5.52
N GLY A 20 -16.70 4.90 -6.39
CA GLY A 20 -17.89 5.72 -6.13
C GLY A 20 -17.64 7.09 -5.50
N ASN A 21 -16.38 7.48 -5.27
CA ASN A 21 -15.97 8.82 -4.80
C ASN A 21 -15.63 9.81 -5.94
N GLY A 22 -15.66 9.36 -7.20
CA GLY A 22 -15.28 10.16 -8.36
C GLY A 22 -13.77 10.31 -8.57
N GLU A 23 -12.94 9.71 -7.70
CA GLU A 23 -11.49 9.66 -7.83
C GLU A 23 -11.04 8.30 -8.41
N GLN A 24 -9.75 8.20 -8.75
CA GLN A 24 -9.12 6.95 -9.16
C GLN A 24 -8.45 6.31 -7.94
N ASP A 25 -8.94 5.15 -7.52
CA ASP A 25 -8.36 4.38 -6.44
C ASP A 25 -7.39 3.35 -7.01
N HIS A 26 -6.19 3.28 -6.46
CA HIS A 26 -5.20 2.28 -6.83
C HIS A 26 -5.17 1.16 -5.78
N LEU A 27 -4.76 -0.03 -6.19
CA LEU A 27 -4.57 -1.12 -5.25
C LEU A 27 -3.32 -0.85 -4.41
N PHE A 28 -3.50 -0.53 -3.13
CA PHE A 28 -2.44 -0.45 -2.15
C PHE A 28 -2.49 -1.63 -1.20
N ALA A 29 -1.35 -2.26 -0.97
CA ALA A 29 -1.16 -3.30 0.02
C ALA A 29 -0.25 -2.81 1.14
N VAL A 30 -0.51 -3.30 2.36
CA VAL A 30 0.43 -3.21 3.47
C VAL A 30 1.13 -4.55 3.60
N VAL A 31 2.45 -4.52 3.52
CA VAL A 31 3.32 -5.69 3.65
C VAL A 31 3.95 -5.69 5.02
N GLY A 32 3.67 -6.73 5.80
CA GLY A 32 4.36 -7.02 7.06
C GLY A 32 5.60 -7.87 6.78
N VAL A 33 6.73 -7.48 7.38
CA VAL A 33 7.97 -8.25 7.42
C VAL A 33 8.27 -8.65 8.86
N ASP A 34 8.34 -9.95 9.12
CA ASP A 34 8.63 -10.51 10.45
C ASP A 34 10.14 -10.48 10.77
N ALA A 35 10.51 -10.98 11.96
CA ALA A 35 11.91 -11.02 12.41
C ALA A 35 12.78 -12.02 11.62
N ASP A 36 12.16 -13.00 10.97
CA ASP A 36 12.82 -13.98 10.12
C ASP A 36 12.94 -13.49 8.65
N GLY A 37 12.46 -12.28 8.37
CA GLY A 37 12.48 -11.67 7.04
C GLY A 37 11.38 -12.17 6.11
N ARG A 38 10.35 -12.84 6.62
CA ARG A 38 9.21 -13.29 5.81
C ARG A 38 8.24 -12.14 5.59
N ALA A 39 7.83 -11.96 4.34
CA ALA A 39 6.89 -10.93 3.92
C ALA A 39 5.48 -11.51 3.72
N GLU A 40 4.47 -10.83 4.25
CA GLU A 40 3.06 -11.17 4.05
C GLU A 40 2.22 -9.91 3.80
N ILE A 41 1.14 -10.06 3.01
CA ILE A 41 0.16 -8.99 2.82
C ILE A 41 -0.79 -9.05 4.01
N VAL A 42 -0.73 -8.03 4.88
CA VAL A 42 -1.59 -7.93 6.08
C VAL A 42 -2.84 -7.09 5.82
N ASP A 43 -2.84 -6.30 4.75
CA ASP A 43 -3.98 -5.49 4.32
C ASP A 43 -3.85 -5.17 2.82
N SER A 44 -4.97 -5.13 2.09
CA SER A 44 -4.99 -4.69 0.69
C SER A 44 -6.37 -4.15 0.30
N ALA A 45 -6.39 -2.98 -0.33
CA ALA A 45 -7.61 -2.34 -0.77
C ALA A 45 -7.34 -1.38 -1.92
N TYR A 46 -8.37 -1.13 -2.74
CA TYR A 46 -8.39 0.02 -3.64
C TYR A 46 -8.68 1.27 -2.81
N ARG A 47 -7.70 2.16 -2.71
CA ARG A 47 -7.75 3.39 -1.91
C ARG A 47 -6.63 4.35 -2.32
N SER A 48 -6.60 5.52 -1.72
CA SER A 48 -5.43 6.42 -1.74
C SER A 48 -4.29 5.93 -0.85
N TYR A 49 -3.09 6.47 -1.04
CA TYR A 49 -1.96 6.20 -0.14
C TYR A 49 -2.24 6.75 1.26
N GLU A 50 -2.87 7.91 1.35
CA GLU A 50 -3.23 8.60 2.59
C GLU A 50 -4.19 7.76 3.44
N GLU A 51 -5.18 7.11 2.81
CA GLU A 51 -6.06 6.17 3.49
C GLU A 51 -5.31 4.92 3.97
N ALA A 52 -4.36 4.40 3.19
CA ALA A 52 -3.50 3.30 3.62
C ALA A 52 -2.62 3.70 4.82
N ALA A 53 -2.03 4.90 4.78
CA ALA A 53 -1.22 5.46 5.85
C ALA A 53 -2.03 5.78 7.11
N ALA A 54 -3.29 6.19 6.97
CA ALA A 54 -4.19 6.40 8.09
C ALA A 54 -4.58 5.07 8.77
N ALA A 55 -4.78 4.01 7.97
CA ALA A 55 -5.07 2.67 8.48
C ALA A 55 -3.85 2.00 9.14
N TRP A 56 -2.64 2.24 8.61
CA TRP A 56 -1.37 1.70 9.12
C TRP A 56 -0.30 2.80 9.32
N PRO A 57 -0.42 3.64 10.36
CA PRO A 57 0.48 4.78 10.58
C PRO A 57 1.96 4.42 10.74
N GLU A 58 2.25 3.25 11.30
CA GLU A 58 3.60 2.72 11.44
C GLU A 58 4.26 2.38 10.10
N ALA A 59 3.47 2.02 9.08
CA ALA A 59 3.97 1.71 7.74
C ALA A 59 4.37 2.99 7.00
N ALA A 60 3.64 4.08 7.23
CA ALA A 60 3.96 5.39 6.64
C ALA A 60 5.27 5.98 7.21
N ARG A 61 5.58 5.71 8.49
CA ARG A 61 6.81 6.19 9.15
C ARG A 61 8.08 5.53 8.59
N ALA A 62 7.99 4.30 8.08
CA ALA A 62 9.14 3.60 7.49
C ALA A 62 9.67 4.28 6.22
N LYS A 63 8.82 5.02 5.49
CA LYS A 63 9.21 5.76 4.27
C LYS A 63 10.13 6.96 4.56
N GLY A 64 10.17 7.46 5.80
CA GLY A 64 11.00 8.61 6.19
C GLY A 64 12.45 8.29 6.54
N GLN A 65 12.88 7.02 6.42
CA GLN A 65 14.23 6.55 6.77
C GLN A 65 15.08 6.16 5.54
N GLU A 66 14.73 6.64 4.35
CA GLU A 66 15.64 6.58 3.20
C GLU A 66 16.76 7.63 3.41
N ALA A 67 17.99 7.13 3.59
CA ALA A 67 19.24 7.89 3.75
C ALA A 67 19.75 8.46 2.42
#